data_AF-A0AA39TJX7-F1
#
_entry.id   AF-A0AA39TJX7-F1
#
_cell.length_a   1.000
_cell.length_b   1.000
_cell.length_c   1.000
_cell.angle_alpha   90.00
_cell.angle_beta   90.00
_cell.angle_gamma   90.00
#
_symmetry.space_group_name_H-M   'P 1'
#
loop_
_entity.id
_entity.type
_entity.pdbx_description
1 polymer ?
#
loop_
_entity_poly.entity_id
_entity_poly.type
_entity_poly.pdbx_seq_one_letter_code
_entity_poly.pdbx_strand_id
1 'polypeptide(L)'
;MKQFVAEIVSMRRLRHRNLVQLLGYCRRKGELLLVYDFMPHGSLDKVLYSNIRPSLNWFQRIRILRGVASGLFYLHEDWEQVVLHRDIKPGNILLDADLNGKLGDFGLARLHDHGSNPETTILAGTPAYMAPELLRTGRATTSTDVFSFGAVMLELTCGRKPIEPGQVDLGGAVYTVRKKKYEEVYEDWEREYSPHRFSYKTLYKATKGFKDNGLIGEGGFGKVYRGVLPSSDQIAVKRVSHDSAEQAMKQFVAEIVSMGRLQHRNLVQLLGYCRRRGELLLVYDFMPNGSLDQVLYSNIRPNLNWFQRIRILRGVASALFYLHEDGTQVVLHRDIKPGNILLDADLNGKLGDFGLARLYDHGSNPETTSLAGTPAYMAPELFITGHATTSTDVFSFGAVMLELACGRKPREPRQKSNTSSGVFFLQVDVVVVVFTSHDQKMNFYVSEFGYGFRLFNQTRKNNQF
;
A
#
# COMPACT_ATOMS: atom_id res chain seq x y z
N MET A 1 -26.32 -13.43 25.21
CA MET A 1 -25.95 -14.86 25.23
C MET A 1 -24.45 -15.11 25.06
N LYS A 2 -23.78 -14.62 24.01
CA LYS A 2 -22.33 -14.86 23.80
C LYS A 2 -21.43 -14.40 24.96
N GLN A 3 -21.61 -13.18 25.49
CA GLN A 3 -20.83 -12.67 26.62
C GLN A 3 -21.08 -13.46 27.91
N PHE A 4 -22.34 -13.74 28.23
CA PHE A 4 -22.73 -14.58 29.37
C PHE A 4 -22.07 -15.96 29.38
N VAL A 5 -22.03 -16.64 28.22
CA VAL A 5 -21.35 -17.94 28.09
C VAL A 5 -19.84 -17.78 28.20
N ALA A 6 -19.25 -16.76 27.56
CA ALA A 6 -17.82 -16.49 27.64
C ALA A 6 -17.35 -16.25 29.08
N GLU A 7 -18.14 -15.54 29.88
CA GLU A 7 -17.84 -15.25 31.27
C GLU A 7 -17.90 -16.51 32.16
N ILE A 8 -18.90 -17.36 31.98
CA ILE A 8 -18.99 -18.67 32.68
C ILE A 8 -17.78 -19.55 32.32
N VAL A 9 -17.44 -19.65 31.03
CA VAL A 9 -16.34 -20.49 30.55
C VAL A 9 -15.00 -19.97 31.09
N SER A 10 -14.79 -18.66 31.05
CA SER A 10 -13.54 -18.04 31.51
C SER A 10 -13.40 -18.17 33.02
N MET A 11 -14.46 -17.96 33.80
CA MET A 11 -14.33 -17.80 35.26
C MET A 11 -14.56 -19.06 36.09
N ARG A 12 -15.17 -20.13 35.55
CA ARG A 12 -15.51 -21.32 36.35
C ARG A 12 -14.32 -21.97 37.04
N ARG A 13 -13.13 -21.90 36.43
CA ARG A 13 -11.89 -22.54 36.94
C ARG A 13 -10.85 -21.54 37.45
N LEU A 14 -10.99 -20.25 37.16
CA LEU A 14 -10.09 -19.22 37.66
C LEU A 14 -10.32 -19.04 39.16
N ARG A 15 -9.26 -19.19 39.95
CA ARG A 15 -9.27 -18.97 41.39
C ARG A 15 -8.05 -18.17 41.78
N HIS A 16 -8.25 -16.88 42.04
CA HIS A 16 -7.19 -16.01 42.51
C HIS A 16 -7.77 -14.93 43.40
N ARG A 17 -7.06 -14.57 44.48
CA ARG A 17 -7.55 -13.63 45.50
C ARG A 17 -7.89 -12.24 44.95
N ASN A 18 -7.29 -11.87 43.82
CA ASN A 18 -7.50 -10.59 43.13
C ASN A 18 -8.36 -10.71 41.86
N LEU A 19 -9.12 -11.79 41.72
CA LEU A 19 -10.21 -11.89 40.75
C LEU A 19 -11.53 -11.96 41.51
N VAL A 20 -12.59 -11.39 40.93
CA VAL A 20 -13.94 -11.54 41.47
C VAL A 20 -14.38 -12.98 41.23
N GLN A 21 -14.79 -13.71 42.25
CA GLN A 21 -15.16 -15.13 42.08
C GLN A 21 -16.58 -15.25 41.55
N LEU A 22 -16.76 -16.01 40.47
CA LEU A 22 -18.08 -16.49 40.03
C LEU A 22 -18.47 -17.67 40.92
N LEU A 23 -19.57 -17.52 41.66
CA LEU A 23 -20.14 -18.55 42.55
C LEU A 23 -21.12 -19.45 41.81
N GLY A 24 -21.82 -18.92 40.81
CA GLY A 24 -22.79 -19.66 40.02
C GLY A 24 -23.51 -18.81 39.00
N TYR A 25 -24.47 -19.40 38.30
CA TYR A 25 -25.32 -18.71 37.35
C TYR A 25 -26.74 -19.26 37.40
N CYS A 26 -27.72 -18.45 37.02
CA CYS A 26 -29.11 -18.85 36.89
C CYS A 26 -29.64 -18.44 35.51
N ARG A 27 -30.43 -19.33 34.90
CA ARG A 27 -31.15 -19.06 33.64
C ARG A 27 -32.60 -19.42 33.83
N ARG A 28 -33.50 -18.42 33.81
CA ARG A 28 -34.95 -18.64 33.95
C ARG A 28 -35.73 -17.63 33.10
N LYS A 29 -36.71 -18.11 32.32
CA LYS A 29 -37.62 -17.28 31.51
C LYS A 29 -36.94 -16.20 30.63
N GLY A 30 -35.77 -16.51 30.07
CA GLY A 30 -35.01 -15.57 29.23
C GLY A 30 -34.05 -14.64 29.99
N GLU A 31 -34.12 -14.61 31.32
CA GLU A 31 -33.15 -13.90 32.16
C GLU A 31 -31.88 -14.73 32.35
N LEU A 32 -30.73 -14.05 32.31
CA LEU A 32 -29.40 -14.60 32.48
C LEU A 32 -28.75 -13.89 33.67
N LEU A 33 -28.56 -14.61 34.77
CA LEU A 33 -28.04 -14.08 36.02
C LEU A 33 -26.70 -14.72 36.34
N LEU A 34 -25.70 -13.92 36.68
CA LEU A 34 -24.40 -14.37 37.17
C LEU A 34 -24.31 -13.99 38.65
N VAL A 35 -23.84 -14.92 39.48
CA VAL A 35 -23.74 -14.76 40.93
C VAL A 35 -22.28 -14.69 41.30
N TYR A 36 -21.85 -13.55 41.85
CA TYR A 36 -20.47 -13.30 42.27
C TYR A 36 -20.35 -13.09 43.77
N ASP A 37 -19.13 -13.18 44.28
CA ASP A 37 -18.79 -12.60 45.58
C ASP A 37 -19.19 -11.12 45.64
N PHE A 38 -19.81 -10.72 46.75
CA PHE A 38 -20.24 -9.35 46.95
C PHE A 38 -19.06 -8.43 47.32
N MET A 39 -18.93 -7.32 46.58
CA MET A 39 -17.85 -6.34 46.76
C MET A 39 -18.42 -5.07 47.43
N PRO A 40 -18.22 -4.87 48.75
CA PRO A 40 -18.95 -3.85 49.53
C PRO A 40 -18.62 -2.40 49.15
N HIS A 41 -17.48 -2.17 48.51
CA HIS A 41 -17.09 -0.84 48.03
C HIS A 41 -17.43 -0.61 46.55
N GLY A 42 -18.01 -1.60 45.88
CA GLY A 42 -18.39 -1.51 44.47
C GLY A 42 -17.19 -1.37 43.54
N SER A 43 -17.41 -0.73 42.40
CA SER A 43 -16.40 -0.53 41.37
C SER A 43 -15.52 0.70 41.65
N LEU A 44 -14.28 0.62 41.18
CA LEU A 44 -13.27 1.64 41.43
C LEU A 44 -13.64 3.01 40.84
N ASP A 45 -14.27 3.04 39.66
CA ASP A 45 -14.76 4.30 39.07
C ASP A 45 -15.74 5.05 40.00
N LYS A 46 -16.65 4.32 40.65
CA LYS A 46 -17.57 4.91 41.63
C LYS A 46 -16.83 5.45 42.84
N VAL A 47 -15.79 4.78 43.31
CA VAL A 47 -14.98 5.28 44.43
C VAL A 47 -14.16 6.50 44.03
N LEU A 48 -13.68 6.57 42.79
CA LEU A 48 -12.91 7.71 42.30
C LEU A 48 -13.75 8.97 42.04
N TYR A 49 -15.00 8.82 41.59
CA TYR A 49 -15.82 9.94 41.11
C TYR A 49 -17.13 10.17 41.86
N SER A 50 -17.45 9.40 42.91
CA SER A 50 -18.64 9.68 43.72
C SER A 50 -18.39 10.79 44.75
N ASN A 51 -19.36 11.70 44.88
CA ASN A 51 -19.33 12.82 45.83
C ASN A 51 -19.52 12.41 47.31
N ILE A 52 -19.57 11.11 47.62
CA ILE A 52 -20.12 10.59 48.89
C ILE A 52 -19.09 9.78 49.73
N ARG A 53 -17.85 9.54 49.27
CA ARG A 53 -16.85 8.73 50.01
C ARG A 53 -15.44 9.35 50.04
N PRO A 54 -14.61 9.02 51.05
CA PRO A 54 -13.33 9.69 51.26
C PRO A 54 -12.36 9.42 50.10
N SER A 55 -11.64 10.46 49.71
CA SER A 55 -10.51 10.42 48.78
C SER A 55 -9.57 9.26 49.12
N LEU A 56 -9.36 8.34 48.17
CA LEU A 56 -8.36 7.27 48.31
C LEU A 56 -6.98 7.89 48.55
N ASN A 57 -6.34 7.53 49.67
CA ASN A 57 -4.97 7.92 49.92
C ASN A 57 -4.00 7.12 49.04
N TRP A 58 -2.75 7.56 48.96
CA TRP A 58 -1.76 6.96 48.08
C TRP A 58 -1.51 5.47 48.36
N PHE A 59 -1.48 5.09 49.63
CA PHE A 59 -1.29 3.70 50.03
C PHE A 59 -2.44 2.79 49.59
N GLN A 60 -3.69 3.27 49.68
CA GLN A 60 -4.86 2.57 49.15
C GLN A 60 -4.79 2.44 47.62
N ARG A 61 -4.39 3.49 46.90
CA ARG A 61 -4.22 3.45 45.43
C ARG A 61 -3.19 2.41 45.01
N ILE A 62 -2.02 2.38 45.66
CA ILE A 62 -0.99 1.36 45.40
C ILE A 62 -1.51 -0.04 45.71
N ARG A 63 -2.22 -0.22 46.82
CA ARG A 63 -2.79 -1.52 47.20
C ARG A 63 -3.77 -2.04 46.14
N ILE A 64 -4.63 -1.17 45.62
CA ILE A 64 -5.58 -1.49 44.55
C ILE A 64 -4.83 -1.92 43.29
N LEU A 65 -3.86 -1.11 42.84
CA LEU A 65 -3.04 -1.41 41.66
C LEU A 65 -2.28 -2.72 41.78
N ARG A 66 -1.69 -2.98 42.96
CA ARG A 66 -0.99 -4.24 43.24
C ARG A 66 -1.93 -5.44 43.14
N GLY A 67 -3.16 -5.29 43.62
CA GLY A 67 -4.19 -6.33 43.48
C GLY A 67 -4.51 -6.62 42.03
N VAL A 68 -4.80 -5.60 41.24
CA VAL A 68 -5.11 -5.74 39.81
C VAL A 68 -3.94 -6.33 39.04
N ALA A 69 -2.70 -5.87 39.29
CA ALA A 69 -1.49 -6.42 38.67
C ALA A 69 -1.30 -7.90 39.01
N SER A 70 -1.52 -8.29 40.27
CA SER A 70 -1.45 -9.70 40.70
C SER A 70 -2.52 -10.55 40.01
N GLY A 71 -3.74 -10.05 39.86
CA GLY A 71 -4.80 -10.73 39.11
C GLY A 71 -4.45 -10.87 37.63
N LEU A 72 -3.91 -9.82 37.02
CA LEU A 72 -3.54 -9.82 35.60
C LEU A 72 -2.38 -10.78 35.31
N PHE A 73 -1.36 -10.78 36.17
CA PHE A 73 -0.24 -11.73 36.07
C PHE A 73 -0.74 -13.18 36.12
N TYR A 74 -1.64 -13.49 37.05
CA TYR A 74 -2.24 -14.83 37.14
C TYR A 74 -2.97 -15.24 35.85
N LEU A 75 -3.69 -14.31 35.22
CA LEU A 75 -4.41 -14.55 33.96
C LEU A 75 -3.47 -14.79 32.77
N HIS A 76 -2.32 -14.12 32.74
CA HIS A 76 -1.40 -14.16 31.61
C HIS A 76 -0.38 -15.30 31.72
N GLU A 77 0.11 -15.59 32.92
CA GLU A 77 1.30 -16.42 33.12
C GLU A 77 1.05 -17.64 34.02
N ASP A 78 0.32 -17.50 35.14
CA ASP A 78 0.25 -18.58 36.15
C ASP A 78 -0.90 -19.60 35.95
N TRP A 79 -1.88 -19.29 35.10
CA TRP A 79 -3.00 -20.20 34.84
C TRP A 79 -2.74 -21.15 33.66
N GLU A 80 -3.45 -22.30 33.63
CA GLU A 80 -3.34 -23.33 32.58
C GLU A 80 -3.42 -22.79 31.14
N GLN A 81 -4.19 -21.72 30.93
CA GLN A 81 -4.36 -21.04 29.65
C GLN A 81 -4.18 -19.54 29.83
N VAL A 82 -3.68 -18.87 28.78
CA VAL A 82 -3.60 -17.42 28.75
C VAL A 82 -5.00 -16.85 28.58
N VAL A 83 -5.42 -16.03 29.55
CA VAL A 83 -6.70 -15.33 29.55
C VAL A 83 -6.50 -13.86 29.22
N LEU A 84 -6.96 -13.45 28.05
CA LEU A 84 -7.04 -12.04 27.66
C LEU A 84 -8.34 -11.44 28.20
N HIS A 85 -8.25 -10.43 29.06
CA HIS A 85 -9.41 -9.79 29.69
C HIS A 85 -10.16 -8.88 28.71
N ARG A 86 -9.42 -8.05 27.94
CA ARG A 86 -9.90 -7.18 26.84
C ARG A 86 -10.78 -6.00 27.22
N ASP A 87 -11.12 -5.83 28.49
CA ASP A 87 -11.88 -4.66 28.97
C ASP A 87 -11.44 -4.19 30.38
N ILE A 88 -10.13 -4.09 30.60
CA ILE A 88 -9.59 -3.60 31.88
C ILE A 88 -9.84 -2.09 31.96
N LYS A 89 -10.65 -1.69 32.96
CA LYS A 89 -11.00 -0.30 33.25
C LYS A 89 -11.46 -0.17 34.71
N PRO A 90 -11.54 1.04 35.30
CA PRO A 90 -11.92 1.18 36.71
C PRO A 90 -13.35 0.68 37.01
N GLY A 91 -14.26 0.71 36.03
CA GLY A 91 -15.59 0.12 36.17
C GLY A 91 -15.61 -1.40 36.36
N ASN A 92 -14.57 -2.09 35.89
CA ASN A 92 -14.43 -3.55 35.95
C ASN A 92 -13.44 -4.00 37.04
N ILE A 93 -12.99 -3.06 37.87
CA ILE A 93 -12.18 -3.33 39.06
C ILE A 93 -13.08 -3.12 40.27
N LEU A 94 -13.41 -4.20 40.97
CA LEU A 94 -14.21 -4.16 42.18
C LEU A 94 -13.33 -4.14 43.43
N LEU A 95 -13.86 -3.57 44.51
CA LEU A 95 -13.14 -3.36 45.76
C LEU A 95 -13.80 -4.17 46.89
N ASP A 96 -13.00 -5.02 47.54
CA ASP A 96 -13.41 -5.76 48.73
C ASP A 96 -13.40 -4.90 50.00
N ALA A 97 -13.76 -5.49 51.14
CA ALA A 97 -13.86 -4.80 52.44
C ALA A 97 -12.56 -4.11 52.88
N ASP A 98 -11.40 -4.59 52.42
CA ASP A 98 -10.07 -4.06 52.77
C ASP A 98 -9.53 -3.10 51.70
N LEU A 99 -10.37 -2.75 50.71
CA LEU A 99 -10.02 -1.96 49.52
C LEU A 99 -8.92 -2.61 48.67
N ASN A 100 -8.89 -3.94 48.59
CA ASN A 100 -8.07 -4.61 47.57
C ASN A 100 -8.78 -4.58 46.22
N GLY A 101 -8.01 -4.29 45.17
CA GLY A 101 -8.48 -4.37 43.79
C GLY A 101 -8.68 -5.82 43.36
N LYS A 102 -9.87 -6.12 42.84
CA LYS A 102 -10.20 -7.40 42.20
C LYS A 102 -10.71 -7.16 40.79
N LEU A 103 -10.14 -7.85 39.81
CA LEU A 103 -10.57 -7.75 38.42
C LEU A 103 -11.82 -8.61 38.20
N GLY A 104 -12.83 -8.05 37.55
CA GLY A 104 -14.10 -8.71 37.24
C GLY A 104 -14.62 -8.33 35.85
N ASP A 105 -15.81 -8.83 35.50
CA ASP A 105 -16.44 -8.67 34.17
C ASP A 105 -15.59 -9.26 33.03
N PHE A 106 -15.67 -10.58 32.89
CA PHE A 106 -14.96 -11.35 31.87
C PHE A 106 -15.82 -11.58 30.61
N GLY A 107 -16.88 -10.79 30.41
CA GLY A 107 -17.80 -10.97 29.27
C GLY A 107 -17.13 -10.85 27.89
N LEU A 108 -16.00 -10.17 27.81
CA LEU A 108 -15.20 -10.02 26.59
C LEU A 108 -13.96 -10.93 26.54
N ALA A 109 -13.71 -11.72 27.59
CA ALA A 109 -12.48 -12.47 27.72
C ALA A 109 -12.31 -13.55 26.65
N ARG A 110 -11.05 -13.92 26.39
CA ARG A 110 -10.66 -14.98 25.45
C ARG A 110 -9.55 -15.84 26.04
N LEU A 111 -9.65 -17.16 25.88
CA LEU A 111 -8.66 -18.12 26.33
C LEU A 111 -7.90 -18.68 25.11
N HIS A 112 -6.61 -18.91 25.29
CA HIS A 112 -5.76 -19.61 24.33
C HIS A 112 -4.61 -20.31 25.06
N ASP A 113 -4.00 -21.29 24.40
CA ASP A 113 -2.90 -22.05 24.99
C ASP A 113 -1.61 -21.23 25.02
N HIS A 114 -0.77 -21.47 26.03
CA HIS A 114 0.53 -20.84 26.13
C HIS A 114 1.38 -21.08 24.87
N GLY A 115 1.95 -20.02 24.31
CA GLY A 115 2.76 -20.08 23.08
C GLY A 115 1.95 -20.11 21.77
N SER A 116 0.61 -20.12 21.83
CA SER A 116 -0.23 -19.96 20.64
C SER A 116 -0.48 -18.47 20.32
N ASN A 117 -0.66 -18.13 19.05
CA ASN A 117 -1.04 -16.78 18.65
C ASN A 117 -2.56 -16.62 18.78
N PRO A 118 -3.07 -15.64 19.57
CA PRO A 118 -4.50 -15.47 19.73
C PRO A 118 -5.15 -14.98 18.43
N GLU A 119 -6.06 -15.78 17.87
CA GLU A 119 -6.95 -15.34 16.79
C GLU A 119 -8.11 -14.54 17.37
N THR A 120 -7.98 -13.21 17.41
CA THR A 120 -9.12 -12.34 17.71
C THR A 120 -9.59 -11.62 16.47
N THR A 121 -10.82 -11.93 16.03
CA THR A 121 -11.43 -11.41 14.80
C THR A 121 -12.31 -10.18 15.00
N ILE A 122 -12.58 -9.79 16.26
CA ILE A 122 -13.53 -8.71 16.59
C ILE A 122 -12.88 -7.73 17.56
N LEU A 123 -12.81 -6.45 17.19
CA LEU A 123 -12.42 -5.36 18.08
C LEU A 123 -13.47 -5.18 19.18
N ALA A 124 -13.05 -5.23 20.45
CA ALA A 124 -13.93 -5.06 21.61
C ALA A 124 -13.15 -4.49 22.80
N GLY A 125 -13.86 -3.80 23.70
CA GLY A 125 -13.32 -3.13 24.90
C GLY A 125 -13.83 -1.69 25.05
N THR A 126 -13.28 -0.93 25.99
CA THR A 126 -13.64 0.47 26.24
C THR A 126 -12.63 1.43 25.61
N PRO A 127 -13.02 2.32 24.67
CA PRO A 127 -12.09 3.09 23.83
C PRO A 127 -10.98 3.85 24.55
N ALA A 128 -11.27 4.44 25.71
CA ALA A 128 -10.30 5.23 26.49
C ALA A 128 -9.15 4.39 27.09
N TYR A 129 -9.30 3.06 27.16
CA TYR A 129 -8.34 2.13 27.75
C TYR A 129 -7.77 1.16 26.70
N MET A 130 -8.21 1.22 25.44
CA MET A 130 -7.72 0.31 24.40
C MET A 130 -6.31 0.64 23.97
N ALA A 131 -5.48 -0.39 23.86
CA ALA A 131 -4.13 -0.27 23.32
C ALA A 131 -4.14 0.17 21.83
N PRO A 132 -3.19 1.01 21.40
CA PRO A 132 -3.14 1.50 20.02
C PRO A 132 -2.92 0.36 19.01
N GLU A 133 -2.18 -0.67 19.36
CA GLU A 133 -1.95 -1.86 18.53
C GLU A 133 -3.22 -2.74 18.39
N LEU A 134 -4.06 -2.82 19.42
CA LEU A 134 -5.38 -3.46 19.34
C LEU A 134 -6.29 -2.73 18.35
N LEU A 135 -6.28 -1.39 18.40
CA LEU A 135 -7.02 -0.54 17.46
C LEU A 135 -6.50 -0.64 16.02
N ARG A 136 -5.22 -0.96 15.83
CA ARG A 136 -4.57 -1.08 14.51
C ARG A 136 -4.77 -2.45 13.88
N THR A 137 -4.61 -3.51 14.67
CA THR A 137 -4.51 -4.89 14.16
C THR A 137 -5.80 -5.68 14.38
N GLY A 138 -6.69 -5.22 15.26
CA GLY A 138 -7.83 -6.00 15.75
C GLY A 138 -7.40 -7.20 16.63
N ARG A 139 -6.09 -7.38 16.85
CA ARG A 139 -5.53 -8.50 17.61
C ARG A 139 -5.31 -8.10 19.06
N ALA A 140 -6.01 -8.77 19.97
CA ALA A 140 -5.77 -8.65 21.40
C ALA A 140 -4.62 -9.57 21.81
N THR A 141 -3.72 -9.06 22.65
CA THR A 141 -2.60 -9.81 23.24
C THR A 141 -2.50 -9.48 24.72
N THR A 142 -1.66 -10.21 25.46
CA THR A 142 -1.37 -9.88 26.88
C THR A 142 -0.87 -8.44 27.02
N SER A 143 -0.06 -7.96 26.06
CA SER A 143 0.41 -6.56 26.03
C SER A 143 -0.73 -5.53 25.92
N THR A 144 -1.82 -5.88 25.23
CA THR A 144 -2.97 -4.97 25.11
C THR A 144 -3.71 -4.78 26.42
N ASP A 145 -3.81 -5.84 27.25
CA ASP A 145 -4.33 -5.76 28.61
C ASP A 145 -3.40 -4.97 29.54
N VAL A 146 -2.08 -5.18 29.40
CA VAL A 146 -1.06 -4.43 30.17
C VAL A 146 -1.15 -2.92 29.87
N PHE A 147 -1.38 -2.53 28.62
CA PHE A 147 -1.64 -1.13 28.26
C PHE A 147 -2.89 -0.60 28.96
N SER A 148 -4.01 -1.32 28.92
CA SER A 148 -5.24 -0.94 29.60
C SER A 148 -5.04 -0.77 31.11
N PHE A 149 -4.25 -1.65 31.74
CA PHE A 149 -3.85 -1.51 33.13
C PHE A 149 -2.99 -0.25 33.38
N GLY A 150 -2.09 0.09 32.46
CA GLY A 150 -1.32 1.34 32.51
C GLY A 150 -2.22 2.59 32.46
N ALA A 151 -3.28 2.58 31.65
CA ALA A 151 -4.26 3.66 31.62
C ALA A 151 -5.04 3.78 32.94
N VAL A 152 -5.43 2.65 33.55
CA VAL A 152 -6.03 2.61 34.90
C VAL A 152 -5.07 3.17 35.94
N MET A 153 -3.78 2.83 35.86
CA MET A 153 -2.75 3.35 36.77
C MET A 153 -2.67 4.87 36.69
N LEU A 154 -2.59 5.43 35.48
CA LEU A 154 -2.54 6.88 35.28
C LEU A 154 -3.78 7.60 35.83
N GLU A 155 -4.96 7.04 35.59
CA GLU A 155 -6.21 7.59 36.14
C GLU A 155 -6.23 7.54 37.68
N LEU A 156 -5.79 6.43 38.26
CA LEU A 156 -5.66 6.28 39.70
C LEU A 156 -4.62 7.23 40.28
N THR A 157 -3.53 7.55 39.59
CA THR A 157 -2.53 8.49 40.11
C THR A 157 -2.97 9.94 39.96
N CYS A 158 -3.65 10.28 38.87
CA CYS A 158 -4.02 11.65 38.54
C CYS A 158 -5.39 12.06 39.11
N GLY A 159 -6.25 11.10 39.46
CA GLY A 159 -7.63 11.35 39.88
C GLY A 159 -8.49 11.96 38.77
N ARG A 160 -8.09 11.78 37.50
CA ARG A 160 -8.77 12.32 36.32
C ARG A 160 -9.01 11.20 35.33
N LYS A 161 -10.19 11.22 34.70
CA LYS A 161 -10.49 10.27 33.62
C LYS A 161 -9.51 10.47 32.46
N PRO A 162 -9.13 9.41 31.73
CA PRO A 162 -8.32 9.54 30.53
C PRO A 162 -8.94 10.47 29.47
N ILE A 163 -10.27 10.64 29.51
CA ILE A 163 -11.06 11.53 28.65
C ILE A 163 -12.15 12.21 29.50
N GLU A 164 -12.16 13.53 29.63
CA GLU A 164 -13.21 14.29 30.33
C GLU A 164 -14.46 14.51 29.44
N PRO A 165 -15.69 14.36 29.95
CA PRO A 165 -16.90 14.68 29.19
C PRO A 165 -16.96 16.19 28.94
N GLY A 166 -16.78 16.63 27.69
CA GLY A 166 -16.91 18.03 27.28
C GLY A 166 -15.60 18.75 26.97
N GLN A 167 -14.43 18.16 27.27
CA GLN A 167 -13.20 18.62 26.63
C GLN A 167 -13.20 18.14 25.19
N VAL A 168 -13.33 19.10 24.26
CA VAL A 168 -13.03 18.86 22.86
C VAL A 168 -11.58 18.42 22.80
N ASP A 169 -11.44 17.16 22.44
CA ASP A 169 -10.21 16.41 22.42
C ASP A 169 -9.18 17.08 21.48
N LEU A 170 -8.37 18.03 21.94
CA LEU A 170 -7.36 18.64 21.06
C LEU A 170 -6.30 17.62 20.65
N GLY A 171 -6.12 16.52 21.37
CA GLY A 171 -5.20 15.43 20.99
C GLY A 171 -5.85 14.43 20.05
N GLY A 172 -7.07 14.03 20.37
CA GLY A 172 -7.81 12.95 19.76
C GLY A 172 -8.96 13.38 18.84
N ALA A 173 -9.43 14.62 18.87
CA ALA A 173 -10.05 15.32 17.74
C ALA A 173 -8.99 15.83 16.77
N VAL A 174 -7.77 16.18 17.19
CA VAL A 174 -6.64 16.24 16.23
C VAL A 174 -6.32 14.85 15.70
N TYR A 175 -6.40 13.78 16.50
CA TYR A 175 -6.26 12.40 16.02
C TYR A 175 -7.44 11.97 15.14
N THR A 176 -8.68 12.38 15.41
CA THR A 176 -9.90 11.98 14.68
C THR A 176 -10.12 12.84 13.45
N VAL A 177 -9.74 14.13 13.48
CA VAL A 177 -9.62 15.00 12.30
C VAL A 177 -8.40 14.59 11.47
N ARG A 178 -7.26 14.20 12.09
CA ARG A 178 -6.17 13.52 11.36
C ARG A 178 -6.64 12.17 10.83
N LYS A 179 -7.39 11.34 11.55
CA LYS A 179 -7.82 10.02 11.08
C LYS A 179 -8.88 10.15 9.99
N LYS A 180 -9.83 11.09 10.08
CA LYS A 180 -10.68 11.43 8.93
C LYS A 180 -9.85 12.02 7.76
N LYS A 181 -8.76 12.73 8.02
CA LYS A 181 -7.77 13.18 7.02
C LYS A 181 -6.70 12.13 6.65
N TYR A 182 -6.66 10.92 7.22
CA TYR A 182 -5.62 9.90 6.97
C TYR A 182 -6.10 8.41 7.07
N GLU A 183 -7.41 8.10 7.11
CA GLU A 183 -7.97 6.73 7.14
C GLU A 183 -7.62 5.89 5.89
N GLU A 184 -6.86 4.82 6.08
CA GLU A 184 -6.37 3.92 5.04
C GLU A 184 -7.29 2.68 4.94
N VAL A 185 -7.61 2.27 3.71
CA VAL A 185 -8.52 1.13 3.40
C VAL A 185 -7.65 -0.08 3.10
N TYR A 186 -7.88 -1.22 3.76
CA TYR A 186 -7.12 -2.45 3.58
C TYR A 186 -7.92 -3.52 2.80
N GLU A 187 -7.34 -4.10 1.76
CA GLU A 187 -7.88 -5.25 1.01
C GLU A 187 -6.96 -6.48 1.10
N ASP A 188 -7.50 -7.68 0.90
CA ASP A 188 -6.76 -8.93 1.18
C ASP A 188 -5.51 -9.12 0.29
N TRP A 189 -5.51 -8.60 -0.95
CA TRP A 189 -4.33 -8.62 -1.83
C TRP A 189 -3.18 -7.74 -1.30
N GLU A 190 -3.44 -6.74 -0.46
CA GLU A 190 -2.42 -5.84 0.09
C GLU A 190 -1.56 -6.52 1.18
N ARG A 191 -1.92 -7.72 1.64
CA ARG A 191 -1.11 -8.48 2.61
C ARG A 191 0.19 -9.02 2.00
N GLU A 192 0.16 -9.39 0.71
CA GLU A 192 1.33 -9.91 -0.01
C GLU A 192 2.33 -8.80 -0.37
N TYR A 193 1.83 -7.59 -0.66
CA TYR A 193 2.64 -6.43 -1.07
C TYR A 193 2.85 -5.38 0.05
N SER A 194 2.49 -5.74 1.29
CA SER A 194 2.50 -4.89 2.48
C SER A 194 3.80 -4.13 2.81
N PRO A 195 5.03 -4.65 2.57
CA PRO A 195 6.25 -3.94 2.99
C PRO A 195 6.51 -2.62 2.25
N HIS A 196 5.80 -2.32 1.16
CA HIS A 196 5.99 -1.12 0.35
C HIS A 196 4.86 -0.07 0.53
N ARG A 197 4.05 -0.14 1.61
CA ARG A 197 2.96 0.82 1.83
C ARG A 197 3.42 2.09 2.56
N PHE A 198 3.19 3.25 1.95
CA PHE A 198 3.40 4.56 2.56
C PHE A 198 2.12 5.08 3.22
N SER A 199 2.27 5.83 4.32
CA SER A 199 1.14 6.57 4.88
C SER A 199 0.82 7.81 4.04
N TYR A 200 -0.46 8.14 3.86
CA TYR A 200 -0.86 9.37 3.15
C TYR A 200 -0.28 10.62 3.83
N LYS A 201 -0.10 10.60 5.16
CA LYS A 201 0.51 11.70 5.92
C LYS A 201 1.97 11.92 5.53
N THR A 202 2.73 10.86 5.33
CA THR A 202 4.12 10.93 4.87
C THR A 202 4.17 11.56 3.48
N LEU A 203 3.36 11.06 2.55
CA LEU A 203 3.36 11.57 1.17
C LEU A 203 2.85 13.01 1.08
N TYR A 204 1.79 13.36 1.83
CA TYR A 204 1.28 14.73 1.90
C TYR A 204 2.34 15.72 2.40
N LYS A 205 3.15 15.33 3.39
CA LYS A 205 4.26 16.16 3.85
C LYS A 205 5.37 16.24 2.81
N ALA A 206 5.75 15.09 2.23
CA ALA A 206 6.81 15.00 1.23
C ALA A 206 6.52 15.88 0.00
N THR A 207 5.26 15.92 -0.45
CA THR A 207 4.79 16.72 -1.60
C THR A 207 4.33 18.13 -1.22
N LYS A 208 4.56 18.58 0.04
CA LYS A 208 4.12 19.88 0.56
C LYS A 208 2.62 20.15 0.35
N GLY A 209 1.82 19.09 0.41
CA GLY A 209 0.37 19.11 0.29
C GLY A 209 -0.17 18.94 -1.12
N PHE A 210 0.60 18.34 -2.04
CA PHE A 210 0.20 18.16 -3.45
C PHE A 210 -0.14 19.49 -4.16
N LYS A 211 0.65 20.53 -3.87
CA LYS A 211 0.48 21.85 -4.48
C LYS A 211 0.95 21.85 -5.93
N ASP A 212 0.37 22.71 -6.76
CA ASP A 212 0.67 22.80 -8.20
C ASP A 212 2.13 23.15 -8.48
N ASN A 213 2.82 23.85 -7.58
CA ASN A 213 4.25 24.13 -7.71
C ASN A 213 5.14 22.87 -7.62
N GLY A 214 4.59 21.75 -7.13
CA GLY A 214 5.24 20.45 -7.12
C GLY A 214 4.76 19.52 -8.23
N LEU A 215 3.82 19.94 -9.08
CA LEU A 215 3.32 19.14 -10.20
C LEU A 215 4.40 19.05 -11.28
N ILE A 216 4.74 17.82 -11.66
CA ILE A 216 5.77 17.53 -12.68
C ILE A 216 5.22 16.81 -13.91
N GLY A 217 3.97 16.34 -13.85
CA GLY A 217 3.26 15.73 -14.98
C GLY A 217 1.76 15.60 -14.72
N GLU A 218 0.97 15.70 -15.78
CA GLU A 218 -0.47 15.51 -15.76
C GLU A 218 -0.92 14.85 -17.08
N GLY A 219 -1.78 13.84 -16.99
CA GLY A 219 -2.28 13.11 -18.16
C GLY A 219 -3.45 12.20 -17.81
N GLY A 220 -3.84 11.32 -18.75
CA GLY A 220 -5.00 10.42 -18.59
C GLY A 220 -4.91 9.42 -17.44
N PHE A 221 -3.72 9.24 -16.85
CA PHE A 221 -3.47 8.38 -15.69
C PHE A 221 -3.36 9.17 -14.38
N GLY A 222 -3.66 10.47 -14.41
CA GLY A 222 -3.66 11.37 -13.26
C GLY A 222 -2.49 12.33 -13.18
N LYS A 223 -2.13 12.72 -11.96
CA LYS A 223 -1.17 13.80 -11.67
C LYS A 223 0.06 13.27 -10.96
N VAL A 224 1.25 13.75 -11.34
CA VAL A 224 2.52 13.34 -10.73
C VAL A 224 3.14 14.53 -10.01
N TYR A 225 3.48 14.34 -8.74
CA TYR A 225 4.05 15.37 -7.89
C TYR A 225 5.47 15.00 -7.45
N ARG A 226 6.39 15.96 -7.47
CA ARG A 226 7.70 15.81 -6.83
C ARG A 226 7.55 15.88 -5.31
N GLY A 227 8.24 15.00 -4.60
CA GLY A 227 8.32 15.00 -3.15
C GLY A 227 9.73 14.71 -2.64
N VAL A 228 9.93 14.99 -1.35
CA VAL A 228 11.17 14.62 -0.63
C VAL A 228 10.77 13.90 0.65
N LEU A 229 11.21 12.64 0.80
CA LEU A 229 10.96 11.85 2.00
C LEU A 229 11.79 12.36 3.19
N PRO A 230 11.43 12.01 4.44
CA PRO A 230 12.22 12.37 5.62
C PRO A 230 13.66 11.87 5.60
N SER A 231 13.94 10.79 4.85
CA SER A 231 15.28 10.27 4.57
C SER A 231 16.10 11.16 3.62
N SER A 232 15.52 12.23 3.09
CA SER A 232 16.05 13.10 2.03
C SER A 232 16.02 12.51 0.62
N ASP A 233 15.39 11.35 0.43
CA ASP A 233 15.20 10.76 -0.89
C ASP A 233 14.20 11.56 -1.72
N GLN A 234 14.55 11.85 -2.97
CA GLN A 234 13.65 12.51 -3.92
C GLN A 234 12.74 11.47 -4.56
N ILE A 235 11.43 11.73 -4.50
CA ILE A 235 10.40 10.81 -5.01
C ILE A 235 9.46 11.51 -5.99
N ALA A 236 8.84 10.72 -6.84
CA ALA A 236 7.69 11.10 -7.65
C ALA A 236 6.45 10.37 -7.13
N VAL A 237 5.39 11.12 -6.80
CA VAL A 237 4.12 10.57 -6.31
C VAL A 237 3.06 10.74 -7.40
N LYS A 238 2.71 9.64 -8.07
CA LYS A 238 1.63 9.58 -9.05
C LYS A 238 0.30 9.36 -8.34
N ARG A 239 -0.56 10.36 -8.38
CA ARG A 239 -1.95 10.31 -7.93
C ARG A 239 -2.82 9.85 -9.08
N VAL A 240 -3.19 8.58 -9.06
CA VAL A 240 -3.99 7.92 -10.09
C VAL A 240 -5.41 8.46 -10.05
N SER A 241 -5.90 8.89 -11.21
CA SER A 241 -7.28 9.32 -11.40
C SER A 241 -7.75 8.92 -12.78
N HIS A 242 -9.02 8.55 -12.90
CA HIS A 242 -9.69 8.25 -14.16
C HIS A 242 -11.16 8.63 -14.03
N ASP A 243 -11.83 8.89 -15.15
CA ASP A 243 -13.28 9.17 -15.20
C ASP A 243 -14.14 8.07 -14.53
N SER A 244 -13.62 6.84 -14.45
CA SER A 244 -14.23 5.73 -13.73
C SER A 244 -13.33 5.29 -12.59
N ALA A 245 -13.88 5.25 -11.38
CA ALA A 245 -13.18 4.78 -10.18
C ALA A 245 -12.73 3.32 -10.32
N GLU A 246 -13.49 2.48 -11.02
CA GLU A 246 -13.14 1.08 -11.27
C GLU A 246 -11.89 0.98 -12.16
N GLN A 247 -11.82 1.80 -13.21
CA GLN A 247 -10.68 1.81 -14.13
C GLN A 247 -9.42 2.36 -13.46
N ALA A 248 -9.55 3.40 -12.65
CA ALA A 248 -8.46 3.91 -11.82
C ALA A 248 -7.92 2.82 -10.87
N MET A 249 -8.80 2.05 -10.23
CA MET A 249 -8.41 0.94 -9.36
C MET A 249 -7.72 -0.19 -10.14
N LYS A 250 -8.24 -0.57 -11.32
CA LYS A 250 -7.61 -1.59 -12.18
C LYS A 250 -6.19 -1.21 -12.58
N GLN A 251 -5.97 0.04 -12.99
CA GLN A 251 -4.64 0.53 -13.36
C GLN A 251 -3.70 0.56 -12.15
N PHE A 252 -4.19 1.06 -11.01
CA PHE A 252 -3.43 1.10 -9.76
C PHE A 252 -2.96 -0.28 -9.32
N VAL A 253 -3.86 -1.27 -9.32
CA VAL A 253 -3.53 -2.66 -8.97
C VAL A 253 -2.59 -3.28 -10.00
N ALA A 254 -2.86 -3.10 -11.30
CA ALA A 254 -2.00 -3.62 -12.36
C ALA A 254 -0.56 -3.11 -12.23
N GLU A 255 -0.39 -1.82 -11.93
CA GLU A 255 0.92 -1.20 -11.78
C GLU A 255 1.67 -1.74 -10.54
N ILE A 256 0.99 -1.94 -9.40
CA ILE A 256 1.58 -2.55 -8.19
C ILE A 256 1.98 -4.00 -8.42
N VAL A 257 1.09 -4.81 -9.01
CA VAL A 257 1.33 -6.25 -9.23
C VAL A 257 2.45 -6.45 -10.24
N SER A 258 2.45 -5.67 -11.33
CA SER A 258 3.51 -5.75 -12.35
C SER A 258 4.85 -5.32 -11.77
N MET A 259 4.93 -4.16 -11.12
CA MET A 259 6.20 -3.59 -10.67
C MET A 259 6.72 -4.17 -9.36
N GLY A 260 5.86 -4.77 -8.53
CA GLY A 260 6.24 -5.27 -7.21
C GLY A 260 7.33 -6.35 -7.22
N ARG A 261 7.51 -7.04 -8.36
CA ARG A 261 8.51 -8.11 -8.55
C ARG A 261 9.59 -7.76 -9.57
N LEU A 262 9.49 -6.62 -10.25
CA LEU A 262 10.42 -6.23 -11.32
C LEU A 262 11.55 -5.37 -10.74
N GLN A 263 12.78 -5.77 -11.00
CA GLN A 263 13.98 -5.01 -10.63
C GLN A 263 14.95 -4.98 -11.79
N HIS A 264 15.01 -3.85 -12.48
CA HIS A 264 15.93 -3.66 -13.60
C HIS A 264 16.38 -2.20 -13.70
N ARG A 265 17.67 -1.99 -14.01
CA ARG A 265 18.28 -0.65 -14.03
C ARG A 265 17.63 0.33 -15.01
N ASN A 266 16.96 -0.18 -16.05
CA ASN A 266 16.25 0.62 -17.06
C ASN A 266 14.72 0.61 -16.87
N LEU A 267 14.24 0.24 -15.69
CA LEU A 267 12.86 0.47 -15.27
C LEU A 267 12.82 1.63 -14.25
N VAL A 268 11.71 2.35 -14.21
CA VAL A 268 11.45 3.35 -13.17
C VAL A 268 10.99 2.60 -11.92
N GLN A 269 11.80 2.59 -10.87
CA GLN A 269 11.55 1.75 -9.70
C GLN A 269 10.32 2.22 -8.92
N LEU A 270 9.34 1.33 -8.76
CA LEU A 270 8.25 1.50 -7.80
C LEU A 270 8.82 1.28 -6.40
N LEU A 271 8.82 2.34 -5.59
CA LEU A 271 9.23 2.30 -4.18
C LEU A 271 8.09 1.86 -3.28
N GLY A 272 6.85 2.10 -3.71
CA GLY A 272 5.67 1.68 -2.97
C GLY A 272 4.40 2.41 -3.35
N TYR A 273 3.38 2.30 -2.50
CA TYR A 273 2.05 2.81 -2.78
C TYR A 273 1.34 3.32 -1.52
N CYS A 274 0.28 4.10 -1.70
CA CYS A 274 -0.64 4.52 -0.65
C CYS A 274 -2.07 4.50 -1.19
N ARG A 275 -2.94 3.74 -0.55
CA ARG A 275 -4.38 3.68 -0.84
C ARG A 275 -5.20 4.18 0.34
N ARG A 276 -6.14 5.08 0.07
CA ARG A 276 -6.95 5.71 1.13
C ARG A 276 -8.17 6.46 0.60
N ARG A 277 -9.40 6.14 1.03
CA ARG A 277 -10.64 6.94 0.79
C ARG A 277 -10.72 7.56 -0.63
N GLY A 278 -10.48 6.77 -1.67
CA GLY A 278 -10.48 7.23 -3.08
C GLY A 278 -9.15 7.79 -3.60
N GLU A 279 -8.16 8.02 -2.73
CA GLU A 279 -6.77 8.31 -3.08
C GLU A 279 -6.03 7.03 -3.46
N LEU A 280 -5.49 7.01 -4.67
CA LEU A 280 -4.66 5.95 -5.22
C LEU A 280 -3.31 6.59 -5.57
N LEU A 281 -2.29 6.36 -4.74
CA LEU A 281 -0.97 6.99 -4.89
C LEU A 281 0.10 5.92 -5.12
N LEU A 282 0.91 6.10 -6.16
CA LEU A 282 2.09 5.30 -6.44
C LEU A 282 3.34 6.16 -6.22
N VAL A 283 4.38 5.56 -5.64
CA VAL A 283 5.60 6.25 -5.23
C VAL A 283 6.77 5.67 -6.00
N TYR A 284 7.45 6.51 -6.75
CA TYR A 284 8.58 6.16 -7.62
C TYR A 284 9.83 6.94 -7.26
N ASP A 285 10.99 6.45 -7.71
CA ASP A 285 12.19 7.26 -7.80
C ASP A 285 11.95 8.51 -8.66
N PHE A 286 12.46 9.65 -8.22
CA PHE A 286 12.35 10.89 -9.00
C PHE A 286 13.34 10.90 -10.17
N MET A 287 12.82 11.17 -11.38
CA MET A 287 13.60 11.30 -12.61
C MET A 287 13.84 12.77 -12.94
N PRO A 288 15.05 13.32 -12.68
CA PRO A 288 15.30 14.76 -12.75
C PRO A 288 15.21 15.32 -14.17
N ASN A 289 15.44 14.48 -15.18
CA ASN A 289 15.36 14.87 -16.57
C ASN A 289 13.98 14.63 -17.19
N GLY A 290 12.95 14.30 -16.40
CA GLY A 290 11.57 14.19 -16.89
C GLY A 290 11.40 13.11 -17.95
N SER A 291 10.36 13.22 -18.76
CA SER A 291 10.06 12.29 -19.85
C SER A 291 10.75 12.66 -21.15
N LEU A 292 10.92 11.66 -22.02
CA LEU A 292 11.61 11.81 -23.29
C LEU A 292 10.87 12.76 -24.24
N ASP A 293 9.54 12.75 -24.26
CA ASP A 293 8.76 13.71 -25.07
C ASP A 293 9.00 15.16 -24.63
N GLN A 294 9.09 15.43 -23.33
CA GLN A 294 9.43 16.75 -22.80
C GLN A 294 10.82 17.18 -23.27
N VAL A 295 11.80 16.27 -23.30
CA VAL A 295 13.15 16.60 -23.80
C VAL A 295 13.18 16.79 -25.31
N LEU A 296 12.38 16.02 -26.07
CA LEU A 296 12.32 16.13 -27.53
C LEU A 296 11.59 17.39 -28.02
N TYR A 297 10.58 17.85 -27.27
CA TYR A 297 9.68 18.92 -27.74
C TYR A 297 9.72 20.20 -26.91
N SER A 298 10.45 20.24 -25.78
CA SER A 298 10.60 21.50 -25.03
C SER A 298 11.69 22.38 -25.62
N ASN A 299 11.39 23.68 -25.74
CA ASN A 299 12.34 24.70 -26.19
C ASN A 299 13.37 25.09 -25.11
N ILE A 300 13.30 24.47 -23.92
CA ILE A 300 14.03 24.90 -22.71
C ILE A 300 15.32 24.08 -22.51
N ARG A 301 15.45 22.92 -23.15
CA ARG A 301 16.58 21.99 -22.93
C ARG A 301 17.45 21.83 -24.17
N PRO A 302 18.77 21.59 -23.99
CA PRO A 302 19.65 21.32 -25.12
C PRO A 302 19.21 20.05 -25.86
N ASN A 303 19.21 20.12 -27.19
CA ASN A 303 18.87 19.00 -28.05
C ASN A 303 19.73 17.76 -27.72
N LEU A 304 19.09 16.61 -27.57
CA LEU A 304 19.79 15.34 -27.40
C LEU A 304 20.69 15.08 -28.60
N ASN A 305 21.98 14.87 -28.35
CA ASN A 305 22.91 14.43 -29.38
C ASN A 305 22.67 12.95 -29.72
N TRP A 306 23.22 12.51 -30.85
CA TRP A 306 23.00 11.15 -31.35
C TRP A 306 23.40 10.06 -30.37
N PHE A 307 24.52 10.22 -29.66
CA PHE A 307 25.00 9.27 -28.67
C PHE A 307 24.03 9.14 -27.49
N GLN A 308 23.48 10.26 -27.00
CA GLN A 308 22.47 10.26 -25.95
C GLN A 308 21.19 9.55 -26.41
N ARG A 309 20.74 9.78 -27.65
CA ARG A 309 19.58 9.10 -28.24
C ARG A 309 19.76 7.59 -28.28
N ILE A 310 20.91 7.10 -28.79
CA ILE A 310 21.23 5.67 -28.81
C ILE A 310 21.25 5.09 -27.40
N ARG A 311 21.85 5.78 -26.43
CA ARG A 311 21.92 5.30 -25.04
C ARG A 311 20.53 5.17 -24.41
N ILE A 312 19.62 6.11 -24.68
CA ILE A 312 18.23 6.05 -24.25
C ILE A 312 17.54 4.81 -24.86
N LEU A 313 17.65 4.62 -26.17
CA LEU A 313 17.08 3.47 -26.88
C LEU A 313 17.63 2.14 -26.37
N ARG A 314 18.93 2.05 -26.12
CA ARG A 314 19.57 0.86 -25.55
C ARG A 314 19.02 0.54 -24.16
N GLY A 315 18.78 1.57 -23.34
CA GLY A 315 18.16 1.40 -22.02
C GLY A 315 16.75 0.81 -22.13
N VAL A 316 15.92 1.39 -23.00
CA VAL A 316 14.54 0.91 -23.21
C VAL A 316 14.52 -0.50 -23.79
N ALA A 317 15.38 -0.81 -24.76
CA ALA A 317 15.51 -2.17 -25.30
C ALA A 317 15.92 -3.19 -24.23
N SER A 318 16.87 -2.82 -23.35
CA SER A 318 17.28 -3.66 -22.22
C SER A 318 16.13 -3.91 -21.25
N ALA A 319 15.27 -2.91 -21.00
CA ALA A 319 14.08 -3.09 -20.19
C ALA A 319 13.06 -4.00 -20.85
N LEU A 320 12.79 -3.84 -22.15
CA LEU A 320 11.84 -4.68 -22.88
C LEU A 320 12.27 -6.14 -22.93
N PHE A 321 13.55 -6.40 -23.21
CA PHE A 321 14.10 -7.74 -23.15
C PHE A 321 13.88 -8.39 -21.77
N TYR A 322 14.16 -7.64 -20.69
CA TYR A 322 13.92 -8.11 -19.34
C TYR A 322 12.45 -8.45 -19.07
N LEU A 323 11.52 -7.61 -19.54
CA LEU A 323 10.08 -7.83 -19.38
C LEU A 323 9.56 -9.03 -20.18
N HIS A 324 10.13 -9.30 -21.35
CA HIS A 324 9.62 -10.31 -22.28
C HIS A 324 10.25 -11.69 -22.07
N GLU A 325 11.52 -11.77 -21.66
CA GLU A 325 12.30 -13.01 -21.69
C GLU A 325 12.98 -13.37 -20.35
N ASP A 326 13.53 -12.40 -19.61
CA ASP A 326 14.32 -12.70 -18.39
C ASP A 326 13.46 -12.80 -17.11
N GLY A 327 12.21 -12.35 -17.15
CA GLY A 327 11.29 -12.38 -16.01
C GLY A 327 10.81 -13.79 -15.66
N THR A 328 10.24 -13.98 -14.47
CA THR A 328 9.51 -15.23 -14.15
C THR A 328 8.23 -15.38 -14.97
N GLN A 329 7.65 -14.24 -15.36
CA GLN A 329 6.46 -14.11 -16.18
C GLN A 329 6.73 -13.10 -17.28
N VAL A 330 6.10 -13.29 -18.44
CA VAL A 330 6.13 -12.34 -19.54
C VAL A 330 5.27 -11.14 -19.16
N VAL A 331 5.84 -9.93 -19.21
CA VAL A 331 5.16 -8.68 -18.91
C VAL A 331 4.99 -7.88 -20.20
N LEU A 332 3.74 -7.73 -20.65
CA LEU A 332 3.40 -6.83 -21.75
C LEU A 332 3.17 -5.42 -21.20
N HIS A 333 3.91 -4.43 -21.71
CA HIS A 333 3.82 -3.04 -21.26
C HIS A 333 2.59 -2.33 -21.83
N ARG A 334 2.32 -2.50 -23.13
CA ARG A 334 1.12 -2.02 -23.87
C ARG A 334 0.96 -0.51 -24.06
N ASP A 335 1.83 0.30 -23.47
CA ASP A 335 1.85 1.76 -23.69
C ASP A 335 3.27 2.34 -23.83
N ILE A 336 4.12 1.71 -24.64
CA ILE A 336 5.48 2.20 -24.88
C ILE A 336 5.40 3.44 -25.79
N LYS A 337 5.81 4.58 -25.25
CA LYS A 337 5.85 5.88 -25.95
C LYS A 337 6.86 6.82 -25.28
N PRO A 338 7.28 7.92 -25.91
CA PRO A 338 8.27 8.82 -25.31
C PRO A 338 7.80 9.46 -24.00
N GLY A 339 6.50 9.67 -23.81
CA GLY A 339 5.93 10.15 -22.53
C GLY A 339 6.13 9.18 -21.36
N ASN A 340 6.29 7.89 -21.63
CA ASN A 340 6.47 6.84 -20.61
C ASN A 340 7.94 6.41 -20.47
N ILE A 341 8.86 7.06 -21.21
CA ILE A 341 10.30 6.86 -21.09
C ILE A 341 10.85 8.04 -20.30
N LEU A 342 11.26 7.80 -19.05
CA LEU A 342 11.84 8.82 -18.18
C LEU A 342 13.37 8.80 -18.25
N LEU A 343 13.98 9.92 -17.89
CA LEU A 343 15.41 10.13 -17.96
C LEU A 343 15.98 10.40 -16.55
N ASP A 344 16.95 9.58 -16.15
CA ASP A 344 17.69 9.78 -14.90
C ASP A 344 18.70 10.94 -15.01
N ALA A 345 19.46 11.18 -13.94
CA ALA A 345 20.45 12.27 -13.86
C ALA A 345 21.49 12.22 -14.99
N ASP A 346 21.85 11.02 -15.44
CA ASP A 346 22.87 10.79 -16.46
C ASP A 346 22.28 10.76 -17.88
N LEU A 347 20.96 11.00 -18.05
CA LEU A 347 20.22 10.87 -19.30
C LEU A 347 20.23 9.42 -19.86
N ASN A 348 20.09 8.43 -18.98
CA ASN A 348 19.74 7.06 -19.37
C ASN A 348 18.22 6.90 -19.47
N GLY A 349 17.77 6.13 -20.45
CA GLY A 349 16.35 5.80 -20.63
C GLY A 349 15.87 4.78 -19.61
N LYS A 350 14.77 5.09 -18.93
CA LYS A 350 14.05 4.21 -18.01
C LYS A 350 12.59 4.12 -18.41
N LEU A 351 12.10 2.91 -18.65
CA LEU A 351 10.69 2.66 -18.98
C LEU A 351 9.84 2.69 -17.70
N GLY A 352 8.74 3.43 -17.73
CA GLY A 352 7.79 3.55 -16.63
C GLY A 352 6.34 3.53 -17.13
N ASP A 353 5.41 3.72 -16.19
CA ASP A 353 3.95 3.67 -16.41
C ASP A 353 3.41 2.31 -16.86
N PHE A 354 3.26 1.42 -15.87
CA PHE A 354 2.77 0.05 -16.05
C PHE A 354 1.25 -0.08 -15.82
N GLY A 355 0.49 1.03 -15.87
CA GLY A 355 -0.95 1.01 -15.59
C GLY A 355 -1.77 0.15 -16.56
N LEU A 356 -1.26 -0.09 -17.78
CA LEU A 356 -1.90 -0.95 -18.78
C LEU A 356 -1.28 -2.35 -18.87
N ALA A 357 -0.25 -2.62 -18.07
CA ALA A 357 0.55 -3.83 -18.19
C ALA A 357 -0.24 -5.11 -17.87
N ARG A 358 0.24 -6.23 -18.42
CA ARG A 358 -0.34 -7.56 -18.23
C ARG A 358 0.76 -8.60 -18.06
N LEU A 359 0.58 -9.51 -17.10
CA LEU A 359 1.51 -10.60 -16.81
C LEU A 359 0.95 -11.92 -17.34
N TYR A 360 1.81 -12.75 -17.91
CA TYR A 360 1.49 -14.07 -18.44
C TYR A 360 2.57 -15.08 -18.06
N ASP A 361 2.19 -16.34 -17.88
CA ASP A 361 3.16 -17.41 -17.72
C ASP A 361 3.83 -17.71 -19.08
N HIS A 362 5.11 -18.09 -19.05
CA HIS A 362 5.85 -18.43 -20.26
C HIS A 362 5.17 -19.60 -21.00
N GLY A 363 4.88 -19.41 -22.29
CA GLY A 363 4.19 -20.41 -23.12
C GLY A 363 2.66 -20.42 -23.00
N SER A 364 2.06 -19.56 -22.18
CA SER A 364 0.60 -19.36 -22.16
C SER A 364 0.16 -18.48 -23.34
N ASN A 365 -1.02 -18.76 -23.90
CA ASN A 365 -1.60 -17.93 -24.96
C ASN A 365 -2.26 -16.69 -24.33
N PRO A 366 -1.99 -15.47 -24.83
CA PRO A 366 -2.66 -14.27 -24.32
C PRO A 366 -4.16 -14.37 -24.61
N GLU A 367 -5.00 -14.32 -23.57
CA GLU A 367 -6.45 -14.14 -23.75
C GLU A 367 -6.75 -12.78 -24.41
N THR A 368 -7.92 -12.66 -25.03
CA THR A 368 -8.40 -11.43 -25.66
C THR A 368 -8.27 -10.24 -24.71
N THR A 369 -7.46 -9.24 -25.07
CA THR A 369 -7.26 -8.06 -24.23
C THR A 369 -8.19 -6.93 -24.67
N SER A 370 -8.64 -6.08 -23.73
CA SER A 370 -9.35 -4.86 -24.12
C SER A 370 -8.38 -3.93 -24.85
N LEU A 371 -8.77 -3.40 -26.01
CA LEU A 371 -7.98 -2.42 -26.77
C LEU A 371 -7.60 -1.24 -25.87
N ALA A 372 -6.30 -1.06 -25.62
CA ALA A 372 -5.77 -0.02 -24.72
C ALA A 372 -4.33 0.34 -25.10
N GLY A 373 -3.95 1.60 -24.86
CA GLY A 373 -2.65 2.19 -25.20
C GLY A 373 -2.83 3.51 -25.96
N THR A 374 -1.75 4.04 -26.52
CA THR A 374 -1.76 5.29 -27.30
C THR A 374 -1.83 5.00 -28.80
N PRO A 375 -2.91 5.37 -29.52
CA PRO A 375 -3.17 4.91 -30.90
C PRO A 375 -2.00 5.11 -31.89
N ALA A 376 -1.24 6.19 -31.76
CA ALA A 376 -0.11 6.51 -32.62
C ALA A 376 1.08 5.53 -32.52
N TYR A 377 1.15 4.73 -31.46
CA TYR A 377 2.22 3.75 -31.22
C TYR A 377 1.70 2.30 -31.25
N MET A 378 0.38 2.10 -31.39
CA MET A 378 -0.22 0.78 -31.40
C MET A 378 0.10 0.01 -32.68
N ALA A 379 0.40 -1.28 -32.52
CA ALA A 379 0.55 -2.19 -33.64
C ALA A 379 -0.79 -2.38 -34.39
N PRO A 380 -0.79 -2.45 -35.73
CA PRO A 380 -2.01 -2.52 -36.53
C PRO A 380 -2.87 -3.76 -36.22
N GLU A 381 -2.24 -4.90 -35.93
CA GLU A 381 -2.91 -6.15 -35.57
C GLU A 381 -3.74 -6.03 -34.28
N LEU A 382 -3.42 -5.08 -33.39
CA LEU A 382 -4.15 -4.88 -32.15
C LEU A 382 -5.57 -4.35 -32.41
N PHE A 383 -5.75 -3.54 -33.47
CA PHE A 383 -7.06 -3.01 -33.86
C PHE A 383 -7.97 -4.07 -34.50
N ILE A 384 -7.37 -5.12 -35.08
CA ILE A 384 -8.10 -6.20 -35.76
C ILE A 384 -8.40 -7.33 -34.78
N THR A 385 -7.38 -7.74 -34.01
CA THR A 385 -7.44 -8.94 -33.19
C THR A 385 -7.78 -8.65 -31.73
N GLY A 386 -7.45 -7.46 -31.21
CA GLY A 386 -7.51 -7.16 -29.78
C GLY A 386 -6.49 -7.92 -28.92
N HIS A 387 -5.55 -8.66 -29.53
CA HIS A 387 -4.58 -9.48 -28.80
C HIS A 387 -3.24 -8.75 -28.70
N ALA A 388 -2.88 -8.32 -27.49
CA ALA A 388 -1.55 -7.79 -27.22
C ALA A 388 -0.55 -8.94 -27.08
N THR A 389 0.64 -8.76 -27.66
CA THR A 389 1.77 -9.72 -27.59
C THR A 389 3.09 -8.98 -27.36
N THR A 390 4.18 -9.71 -27.12
CA THR A 390 5.53 -9.11 -27.04
C THR A 390 5.87 -8.35 -28.34
N SER A 391 5.43 -8.86 -29.50
CA SER A 391 5.59 -8.19 -30.79
C SER A 391 4.89 -6.83 -30.87
N THR A 392 3.74 -6.66 -30.20
CA THR A 392 3.04 -5.36 -30.17
C THR A 392 3.80 -4.30 -29.37
N ASP A 393 4.51 -4.70 -28.32
CA ASP A 393 5.43 -3.83 -27.58
C ASP A 393 6.67 -3.48 -28.41
N VAL A 394 7.21 -4.46 -29.15
CA VAL A 394 8.35 -4.25 -30.07
C VAL A 394 7.99 -3.25 -31.18
N PHE A 395 6.77 -3.33 -31.75
CA PHE A 395 6.28 -2.35 -32.72
C PHE A 395 6.24 -0.94 -32.11
N SER A 396 5.68 -0.81 -30.90
CA SER A 396 5.60 0.46 -30.18
C SER A 396 6.99 1.06 -29.92
N PHE A 397 7.97 0.22 -29.57
CA PHE A 397 9.38 0.62 -29.45
C PHE A 397 9.97 1.08 -30.78
N GLY A 398 9.66 0.41 -31.89
CA GLY A 398 10.06 0.83 -33.24
C GLY A 398 9.55 2.24 -33.58
N ALA A 399 8.30 2.55 -33.25
CA ALA A 399 7.75 3.90 -33.42
C ALA A 399 8.52 4.95 -32.60
N VAL A 400 8.89 4.63 -31.35
CA VAL A 400 9.75 5.50 -30.51
C VAL A 400 11.13 5.72 -31.15
N MET A 401 11.74 4.67 -31.70
CA MET A 401 13.03 4.77 -32.37
C MET A 401 12.98 5.74 -33.56
N LEU A 402 11.92 5.65 -34.38
CA LEU A 402 11.71 6.54 -35.52
C LEU A 402 11.49 7.98 -35.08
N GLU A 403 10.70 8.20 -34.04
CA GLU A 403 10.48 9.54 -33.48
C GLU A 403 11.78 10.16 -32.94
N LEU A 404 12.61 9.36 -32.25
CA LEU A 404 13.93 9.77 -31.78
C LEU A 404 14.91 10.03 -32.94
N ALA A 405 14.84 9.29 -34.04
CA ALA A 405 15.70 9.53 -35.20
C ALA A 405 15.29 10.80 -35.95
N CYS A 406 13.99 10.99 -36.16
CA CYS A 406 13.43 12.09 -36.95
C CYS A 406 13.25 13.39 -36.16
N GLY A 407 13.17 13.32 -34.83
CA GLY A 407 12.83 14.45 -33.96
C GLY A 407 11.42 14.99 -34.17
N ARG A 408 10.47 14.15 -34.63
CA ARG A 408 9.10 14.55 -34.99
C ARG A 408 8.10 13.52 -34.48
N LYS A 409 6.98 13.99 -33.93
CA LYS A 409 5.87 13.13 -33.49
C LYS A 409 5.27 12.35 -34.66
N PRO A 410 4.80 11.12 -34.43
CA PRO A 410 3.90 10.44 -35.37
C PRO A 410 2.67 11.33 -35.66
N ARG A 411 2.28 11.47 -36.94
CA ARG A 411 1.09 12.27 -37.31
C ARG A 411 -0.19 11.51 -36.98
N GLU A 412 -1.11 12.13 -36.24
CA GLU A 412 -2.48 11.64 -36.12
C GLU A 412 -3.22 11.73 -37.47
N PRO A 413 -4.08 10.75 -37.81
CA PRO A 413 -4.93 10.83 -38.98
C PRO A 413 -5.80 12.09 -38.97
N ARG A 414 -5.67 12.94 -40.00
CA ARG A 414 -6.70 13.94 -40.28
C ARG A 414 -7.94 13.18 -40.76
N GLN A 415 -9.07 13.31 -40.06
CA GLN A 415 -10.36 12.90 -40.61
C GLN A 415 -10.56 13.63 -41.95
N LYS A 416 -10.44 12.89 -43.04
CA LYS A 416 -10.98 13.29 -44.34
C LYS A 416 -12.14 12.38 -44.67
N SER A 417 -13.22 13.03 -45.04
CA SER A 417 -14.52 12.54 -45.49
C SER A 417 -14.46 11.30 -46.39
N ASN A 418 -15.36 10.36 -46.07
CA ASN A 418 -15.97 9.34 -46.94
C ASN A 418 -15.18 8.98 -48.21
N THR A 419 -14.38 7.91 -48.15
CA THR A 419 -14.48 6.73 -49.02
C THR A 419 -13.39 5.71 -48.64
N SER A 420 -13.83 4.47 -48.41
CA SER A 420 -13.12 3.19 -48.52
C SER A 420 -11.70 3.06 -47.91
N SER A 421 -11.65 2.37 -46.76
CA SER A 421 -10.54 1.54 -46.27
C SER A 421 -9.11 2.11 -46.39
N GLY A 422 -8.81 3.12 -45.58
CA GLY A 422 -7.44 3.62 -45.40
C GLY A 422 -6.69 2.87 -44.31
N VAL A 423 -5.84 1.90 -44.68
CA VAL A 423 -4.76 1.40 -43.84
C VAL A 423 -3.61 2.42 -43.92
N PHE A 424 -3.21 2.99 -42.79
CA PHE A 424 -2.11 3.94 -42.71
C PHE A 424 -0.77 3.18 -42.75
N PHE A 425 0.01 3.36 -43.82
CA PHE A 425 1.45 3.08 -43.79
C PHE A 425 2.17 4.36 -43.37
N LEU A 426 2.89 4.32 -42.25
CA LEU A 426 4.08 5.14 -42.11
C LEU A 426 5.04 4.62 -43.19
N GLN A 427 5.14 5.33 -44.31
CA GLN A 427 6.18 5.08 -45.31
C GLN A 427 7.50 5.58 -44.70
N VAL A 428 8.03 4.74 -43.81
CA VAL A 428 9.37 4.79 -43.29
C VAL A 428 9.92 3.43 -43.66
N ASP A 429 10.93 3.39 -44.52
CA ASP A 429 11.61 2.17 -44.93
C ASP A 429 11.89 1.34 -43.67
N VAL A 430 11.31 0.15 -43.60
CA VAL A 430 11.23 -0.65 -42.38
C VAL A 430 12.65 -1.02 -41.93
N VAL A 431 13.11 -0.41 -40.84
CA VAL A 431 14.30 -0.84 -40.13
C VAL A 431 13.89 -1.94 -39.16
N VAL A 432 14.18 -3.19 -39.50
CA VAL A 432 14.00 -4.33 -38.58
C VAL A 432 15.23 -4.38 -37.67
N VAL A 433 15.03 -4.08 -36.39
CA VAL A 433 16.07 -4.22 -35.37
C VAL A 433 15.95 -5.62 -34.76
N VAL A 434 16.82 -6.53 -35.18
CA VAL A 434 16.90 -7.88 -34.59
C VAL A 434 17.93 -7.87 -33.46
N PHE A 435 17.49 -8.12 -32.23
CA PHE A 435 18.38 -8.42 -31.11
C PHE A 435 18.71 -9.91 -31.15
N THR A 436 19.98 -10.26 -31.38
CA THR A 436 20.44 -11.64 -31.20
C THR A 436 21.27 -11.71 -29.92
N SER A 437 20.88 -12.60 -29.01
CA SER A 437 21.42 -12.72 -27.64
C SER A 437 22.87 -13.23 -27.58
N HIS A 438 23.46 -13.63 -28.71
CA HIS A 438 24.70 -14.39 -28.67
C HIS A 438 26.00 -13.57 -28.71
N ASP A 439 25.99 -12.31 -29.21
CA ASP A 439 27.25 -11.59 -29.53
C ASP A 439 27.39 -10.16 -28.97
N GLN A 440 26.43 -9.64 -28.19
CA GLN A 440 26.42 -8.24 -27.70
C GLN A 440 26.68 -7.16 -28.80
N LYS A 441 26.41 -7.46 -30.07
CA LYS A 441 26.52 -6.52 -31.20
C LYS A 441 25.14 -6.09 -31.68
N MET A 442 24.91 -4.78 -31.78
CA MET A 442 23.77 -4.22 -32.50
C MET A 442 24.04 -4.30 -34.00
N ASN A 443 23.29 -5.13 -34.72
CA ASN A 443 23.30 -5.16 -36.18
C ASN A 443 22.03 -4.49 -36.71
N PHE A 444 22.20 -3.57 -37.67
CA PHE A 444 21.09 -2.87 -38.32
C PHE A 444 20.78 -3.56 -39.66
N TYR A 445 19.51 -3.95 -39.88
CA TYR A 445 19.06 -4.47 -41.17
C TYR A 445 17.99 -3.53 -41.75
N VAL A 446 18.18 -3.15 -43.01
CA VAL A 446 17.20 -2.42 -43.81
C VAL A 446 16.63 -3.42 -44.82
N SER A 447 15.31 -3.57 -44.84
CA SER A 447 14.62 -4.42 -45.82
C SER A 447 14.05 -3.55 -46.93
N GLU A 448 14.60 -3.66 -48.14
CA GLU A 448 13.89 -3.26 -49.36
C GLU A 448 13.04 -4.44 -49.84
N PHE A 449 11.79 -4.17 -50.22
CA PHE A 449 10.85 -5.20 -50.68
C PHE A 449 11.44 -6.02 -51.84
N GLY A 450 11.56 -7.34 -51.66
CA GLY A 450 11.58 -8.30 -52.78
C GLY A 450 12.72 -9.32 -52.82
N TYR A 451 13.86 -9.11 -52.16
CA TYR A 451 14.96 -10.09 -52.15
C TYR A 451 15.70 -10.07 -50.80
N GLY A 452 15.89 -11.25 -50.21
CA GLY A 452 16.52 -11.60 -48.93
C GLY A 452 17.44 -10.59 -48.18
N PHE A 453 17.45 -10.74 -46.85
CA PHE A 453 18.30 -10.00 -45.90
C PHE A 453 19.77 -9.86 -46.35
N ARG A 454 20.31 -8.63 -46.35
CA ARG A 454 21.76 -8.36 -46.51
C ARG A 454 22.34 -7.70 -45.26
N LEU A 455 23.47 -8.23 -44.79
CA LEU A 455 24.25 -7.72 -43.66
C LEU A 455 25.02 -6.45 -44.06
N PHE A 456 24.85 -5.34 -43.35
CA PHE A 456 25.73 -4.16 -43.49
C PHE A 456 26.74 -4.14 -42.33
N ASN A 457 27.92 -4.73 -42.55
CA ASN A 457 29.06 -4.55 -41.64
C ASN A 457 29.81 -3.27 -42.03
N GLN A 458 29.63 -2.18 -41.28
CA GLN A 458 30.45 -0.99 -41.44
C GLN A 458 31.79 -1.14 -40.69
N THR A 459 32.65 -2.04 -41.16
CA THR A 459 34.10 -1.87 -40.94
C THR A 459 34.62 -0.93 -42.02
N ARG A 460 34.93 0.30 -41.62
CA ARG A 460 35.95 1.10 -42.32
C ARG A 460 37.18 0.19 -42.51
N LYS A 461 37.48 -0.19 -43.75
CA LYS A 461 38.85 -0.54 -44.12
C LYS A 461 39.44 0.65 -44.86
N ASN A 462 40.48 1.18 -44.23
CA ASN A 462 41.50 1.96 -44.91
C ASN A 462 42.11 1.15 -46.07
N ASN A 463 42.49 1.91 -47.10
CA ASN A 463 43.63 1.71 -48.00
C ASN A 463 43.62 0.62 -49.09
N GLN A 464 43.95 1.12 -50.30
CA GLN A 464 44.75 0.51 -51.38
C GLN A 464 44.06 -0.61 -52.19
N PHE A 465 44.00 -0.61 -53.52
CA PHE A 465 44.60 0.15 -54.64
C PHE A 465 43.54 0.36 -55.73
#